data_AF-A0A091UMZ2-F1
#
_entry.id   AF-A0A091UMZ2-F1
#
_cell.length_a   1.000
_cell.length_b   1.000
_cell.length_c   1.000
_cell.angle_alpha   90.00
_cell.angle_beta   90.00
_cell.angle_gamma   90.00
#
_symmetry.space_group_name_H-M   'P 1'
#
loop_
_entity.id
_entity.type
_entity.pdbx_description
1 polymer ?
#
loop_
_entity_poly.entity_id
_entity_poly.type
_entity_poly.pdbx_seq_one_letter_code
_entity_poly.pdbx_strand_id
1 'polypeptide(L)'
;VRTLNFRKANFQTFKELVSRTPWETALRDKGTEQSWQIFKDAFHREQELSIPRGKKSGREGKRLAWLSGDQMGKLKGKNEVHRQWKQGQVSWDEYRDTAWLCRDGIRRAKARLVLNLATDAKKNKGFYRYVSQKRKVKESVPPLTSKTGRLVTMDEEKAEVLNEFFASVFTGSVSSQNSRVNRPQDGDWRSKVPPPVREDQV
;
A
#
# COMPACT_ATOMS: atom_id res chain seq x y z
N VAL A 1 12.30 2.14 -6.66
CA VAL A 1 11.68 3.03 -7.67
C VAL A 1 12.14 4.47 -7.43
N ARG A 2 12.80 5.09 -8.42
CA ARG A 2 13.11 6.53 -8.39
C ARG A 2 11.87 7.28 -8.88
N THR A 3 11.45 8.32 -8.19
CA THR A 3 10.27 9.12 -8.57
C THR A 3 10.62 10.60 -8.53
N LEU A 4 9.98 11.38 -9.41
CA LEU A 4 10.14 12.84 -9.43
C LEU A 4 9.75 13.46 -8.09
N ASN A 5 10.58 14.36 -7.58
CA ASN A 5 10.34 15.03 -6.30
C ASN A 5 9.82 16.46 -6.53
N PHE A 6 8.51 16.58 -6.72
CA PHE A 6 7.84 17.86 -6.98
C PHE A 6 7.99 18.89 -5.84
N ARG A 7 8.31 18.48 -4.62
CA ARG A 7 8.57 19.43 -3.50
C ARG A 7 9.85 20.22 -3.67
N LYS A 8 10.80 19.69 -4.44
CA LYS A 8 12.10 20.34 -4.72
C LYS A 8 12.20 20.81 -6.18
N ALA A 9 11.08 20.84 -6.90
CA ALA A 9 11.05 21.27 -8.28
C ALA A 9 11.25 22.78 -8.38
N ASN A 10 12.02 23.22 -9.36
CA ASN A 10 12.08 24.63 -9.74
C ASN A 10 11.07 24.88 -10.87
N PHE A 11 9.86 25.30 -10.50
CA PHE A 11 8.78 25.54 -11.46
C PHE A 11 9.03 26.78 -12.34
N GLN A 12 9.81 27.75 -11.86
CA GLN A 12 10.15 28.94 -12.64
C GLN A 12 11.03 28.56 -13.82
N THR A 13 12.12 27.82 -13.55
CA THR A 13 13.01 27.30 -14.59
C THR A 13 12.29 26.36 -15.55
N PHE A 14 11.39 25.51 -15.03
CA PHE A 14 10.58 24.63 -15.88
C PHE A 14 9.71 25.42 -16.86
N LYS A 15 9.01 26.46 -16.37
CA LYS A 15 8.15 27.31 -17.20
C LYS A 15 8.97 28.05 -18.25
N GLU A 16 10.13 28.57 -17.88
CA GLU A 16 11.04 29.25 -18.81
C GLU A 16 11.53 28.32 -19.92
N LEU A 17 11.97 27.11 -19.57
CA LEU A 17 12.44 26.11 -20.53
C LEU A 17 11.35 25.68 -21.52
N VAL A 18 10.14 25.42 -21.02
CA VAL A 18 8.98 25.07 -21.86
C VAL A 18 8.60 26.25 -22.77
N SER A 19 8.64 27.48 -22.26
CA SER A 19 8.30 28.68 -23.05
C SER A 19 9.34 29.02 -24.14
N ARG A 20 10.61 28.65 -23.93
CA ARG A 20 11.69 28.86 -24.91
C ARG A 20 11.68 27.86 -26.07
N THR A 21 10.90 26.78 -25.95
CA THR A 21 10.80 25.78 -27.01
C THR A 21 10.07 26.39 -28.21
N PRO A 22 10.63 26.34 -29.44
CA PRO A 22 10.03 26.95 -30.63
C PRO A 22 8.88 26.07 -31.17
N TRP A 23 7.75 26.08 -30.46
CA TRP A 23 6.59 25.23 -30.74
C TRP A 23 6.04 25.42 -32.15
N GLU A 24 6.03 26.65 -32.67
CA GLU A 24 5.53 26.95 -34.02
C GLU A 24 6.33 26.24 -35.11
N THR A 25 7.64 26.09 -34.93
CA THR A 25 8.51 25.38 -35.88
C THR A 25 8.46 23.88 -35.63
N ALA A 26 8.46 23.46 -34.36
CA ALA A 26 8.49 22.04 -33.98
C ALA A 26 7.21 21.30 -34.38
N LEU A 27 6.07 22.00 -34.42
CA LEU A 27 4.76 21.45 -34.74
C LEU A 27 4.31 21.75 -36.18
N ARG A 28 5.11 22.52 -36.94
CA ARG A 28 4.80 22.85 -38.34
C ARG A 28 4.75 21.58 -39.19
N ASP A 29 3.71 21.45 -40.01
CA ASP A 29 3.50 20.34 -40.94
C ASP A 29 3.41 18.94 -40.27
N LYS A 30 3.09 18.89 -38.96
CA LYS A 30 2.91 17.64 -38.21
C LYS A 30 1.43 17.33 -37.99
N GLY A 31 1.06 16.06 -38.16
CA GLY A 31 -0.27 15.57 -37.81
C GLY A 31 -0.50 15.57 -36.29
N THR A 32 -1.77 15.58 -35.87
CA THR A 32 -2.17 15.72 -34.46
C THR A 32 -1.45 14.77 -33.50
N GLU A 33 -1.34 13.48 -33.85
CA GLU A 33 -0.67 12.50 -33.00
C GLU A 33 0.85 12.75 -32.90
N GLN A 34 1.49 13.10 -34.03
CA GLN A 34 2.92 13.40 -34.05
C GLN A 34 3.22 14.68 -33.24
N SER A 35 2.40 15.71 -33.40
CA SER A 35 2.46 16.94 -32.62
C SER A 35 2.33 16.67 -31.11
N TRP A 36 1.41 15.77 -30.73
CA TRP A 36 1.23 15.38 -29.33
C TRP A 36 2.43 14.63 -28.76
N GLN A 37 3.05 13.74 -29.54
CA GLN A 37 4.27 13.06 -29.10
C GLN A 37 5.45 14.01 -28.95
N ILE A 38 5.66 14.91 -29.91
CA ILE A 38 6.71 15.94 -29.85
C ILE A 38 6.54 16.80 -28.59
N PHE A 39 5.30 17.20 -28.29
CA PHE A 39 4.98 17.94 -27.07
C PHE A 39 5.30 17.13 -25.81
N LYS A 40 4.83 15.89 -25.70
CA LYS A 40 5.08 15.03 -24.54
C LYS A 40 6.57 14.80 -24.31
N ASP A 41 7.32 14.54 -25.38
CA ASP A 41 8.76 14.28 -25.28
C ASP A 41 9.51 15.52 -24.83
N ALA A 42 9.21 16.69 -25.40
CA ALA A 42 9.78 17.95 -24.96
C ALA A 42 9.43 18.26 -23.50
N PHE A 43 8.16 18.10 -23.11
CA PHE A 43 7.71 18.32 -21.74
C PHE A 43 8.42 17.42 -20.74
N HIS A 44 8.53 16.11 -21.02
CA HIS A 44 9.22 15.17 -20.14
C HIS A 44 10.72 15.46 -20.05
N ARG A 45 11.37 15.87 -21.14
CA ARG A 45 12.77 16.30 -21.13
C ARG A 45 12.99 17.48 -20.19
N GLU A 46 12.18 18.54 -20.32
CA GLU A 46 12.30 19.71 -19.44
C GLU A 46 11.92 19.40 -17.99
N GLN A 47 11.01 18.44 -17.79
CA GLN A 47 10.61 17.97 -16.47
C GLN A 47 11.75 17.23 -15.77
N GLU A 48 12.54 16.46 -16.50
CA GLU A 48 13.71 15.78 -15.95
C GLU A 48 14.83 16.74 -15.56
N LEU A 49 15.01 17.83 -16.30
CA LEU A 49 16.00 18.86 -16.00
C LEU A 49 15.59 19.70 -14.79
N SER A 50 14.30 20.00 -14.65
CA SER A 50 13.80 20.92 -13.63
C SER A 50 13.36 20.25 -12.33
N ILE A 51 13.07 18.94 -12.36
CA ILE A 51 12.57 18.19 -11.20
C ILE A 51 13.57 17.11 -10.80
N PRO A 52 14.28 17.27 -9.67
CA PRO A 52 15.22 16.27 -9.22
C PRO A 52 14.51 14.94 -8.93
N ARG A 53 15.09 13.86 -9.45
CA ARG A 53 14.64 12.49 -9.17
C ARG A 53 15.12 12.07 -7.79
N GLY A 54 14.18 11.84 -6.87
CA GLY A 54 14.46 11.36 -5.52
C GLY A 54 14.29 9.84 -5.42
N LYS A 55 15.07 9.21 -4.54
CA LYS A 55 14.63 7.93 -3.97
C LYS A 55 13.39 8.24 -3.14
N LYS A 56 12.23 7.66 -3.49
CA LYS A 56 11.16 7.52 -2.50
C LYS A 56 11.76 6.73 -1.36
N SER A 57 12.00 7.36 -0.21
CA SER A 57 12.23 6.59 1.01
C SER A 57 10.96 5.76 1.17
N GLY A 58 11.08 4.45 0.92
CA GLY A 58 9.94 3.54 0.99
C GLY A 58 9.43 3.61 2.41
N ARG A 59 8.35 4.38 2.62
CA ARG A 59 7.76 4.76 3.92
C ARG A 59 8.69 4.36 5.04
N GLU A 60 9.74 5.15 5.24
CA GLU A 60 10.77 4.91 6.25
C GLU A 60 10.06 4.40 7.49
N GLY A 61 10.28 3.10 7.78
CA GLY A 61 9.38 2.32 8.60
C GLY A 61 9.10 3.12 9.85
N LYS A 62 7.86 3.61 10.01
CA LYS A 62 7.52 4.59 11.05
C LYS A 62 8.18 4.12 12.33
N ARG A 63 9.16 4.88 12.81
CA ARG A 63 9.91 4.55 14.01
C ARG A 63 8.88 4.20 15.07
N LEU A 64 8.91 2.95 15.53
CA LEU A 64 7.91 2.46 16.46
C LEU A 64 7.98 3.34 17.71
N ALA A 65 6.83 3.75 18.24
CA ALA A 65 6.79 4.73 19.33
C ALA A 65 7.52 4.27 20.62
N TRP A 66 7.78 2.97 20.77
CA TRP A 66 8.58 2.41 21.88
C TRP A 66 10.09 2.36 21.61
N LEU A 67 10.54 2.60 20.37
CA LEU A 67 11.92 2.46 19.93
C LEU A 67 12.69 3.79 20.09
N SER A 68 12.95 4.20 21.33
CA SER A 68 13.74 5.41 21.63
C SER A 68 15.24 5.20 21.33
N GLY A 69 16.05 6.25 21.46
CA GLY A 69 17.49 6.20 21.19
C GLY A 69 18.20 5.17 22.07
N ASP A 70 17.78 5.06 23.33
CA ASP A 70 18.32 4.10 24.30
C ASP A 70 18.10 2.63 23.87
N GLN A 71 16.88 2.26 23.46
CA GLN A 71 16.60 0.89 23.01
C GLN A 71 17.35 0.56 21.72
N MET A 72 17.57 1.55 20.86
CA MET A 72 18.38 1.38 19.66
C MET A 72 19.86 1.12 20.02
N GLY A 73 20.40 1.87 20.99
CA GLY A 73 21.75 1.65 21.52
C GLY A 73 21.92 0.23 22.08
N LYS A 74 20.98 -0.23 22.91
CA LYS A 74 20.97 -1.60 23.45
C LYS A 74 20.89 -2.67 22.36
N LEU A 75 20.12 -2.44 21.30
CA LEU A 75 20.02 -3.38 20.18
C LEU A 75 21.33 -3.44 19.39
N LYS A 76 21.98 -2.30 19.15
CA LYS A 76 23.31 -2.24 18.51
C LYS A 76 24.37 -2.94 19.36
N GLY A 77 24.42 -2.66 20.66
CA GLY A 77 25.33 -3.33 21.59
C GLY A 77 25.16 -4.85 21.59
N LYS A 78 23.91 -5.34 21.66
CA LYS A 78 23.63 -6.77 21.55
C LYS A 78 24.13 -7.38 20.23
N ASN A 79 23.94 -6.69 19.11
CA ASN A 79 24.38 -7.18 17.80
C ASN A 79 25.91 -7.20 17.69
N GLU A 80 26.59 -6.25 18.33
CA GLU A 80 28.05 -6.22 18.40
C GLU A 80 28.59 -7.39 19.22
N VAL A 81 28.04 -7.62 20.42
CA VAL A 81 28.40 -8.78 21.24
C VAL A 81 28.09 -10.11 20.53
N HIS A 82 26.97 -10.17 19.79
CA HIS A 82 26.66 -11.34 18.96
C HIS A 82 27.73 -11.60 17.89
N ARG A 83 28.23 -10.54 17.23
CA ARG A 83 29.29 -10.63 16.24
C ARG A 83 30.59 -11.14 16.86
N GLN A 84 30.95 -10.61 18.03
CA GLN A 84 32.15 -11.01 18.77
C GLN A 84 32.06 -12.46 19.28
N TRP A 85 30.90 -12.88 19.79
CA TRP A 85 30.64 -14.27 20.16
C TRP A 85 30.77 -15.22 18.95
N LYS A 86 30.23 -14.84 17.79
CA LYS A 86 30.39 -15.61 16.54
C LYS A 86 31.84 -15.73 16.08
N GLN A 87 32.70 -14.80 16.49
CA GLN A 87 34.14 -14.77 16.22
C GLN A 87 34.98 -15.42 17.33
N GLY A 88 34.36 -15.94 18.40
CA GLY A 88 35.04 -16.57 19.52
C GLY A 88 35.73 -15.59 20.49
N GLN A 89 35.47 -14.29 20.36
CA GLN A 89 36.10 -13.25 21.18
C GLN A 89 35.40 -13.03 22.53
N VAL A 90 34.14 -13.48 22.64
CA VAL A 90 33.29 -13.26 23.82
C VAL A 90 32.67 -14.58 24.24
N SER A 91 32.57 -14.79 25.56
CA SER A 91 31.94 -15.97 26.14
C SER A 91 30.45 -16.03 25.80
N TRP A 92 29.89 -17.24 25.78
CA TRP A 92 28.46 -17.40 25.53
C TRP A 92 27.60 -16.74 26.63
N ASP A 93 28.07 -16.73 27.88
CA ASP A 93 27.37 -16.13 29.02
C ASP A 93 27.22 -14.60 28.87
N GLU A 94 28.29 -13.91 28.47
CA GLU A 94 28.24 -12.46 28.21
C GLU A 94 27.27 -12.11 27.06
N TYR A 95 27.24 -12.93 26.00
CA TYR A 95 26.24 -12.77 24.95
C TYR A 95 24.82 -13.02 25.46
N ARG A 96 24.60 -14.09 26.24
CA ARG A 96 23.28 -14.40 26.81
C ARG A 96 22.78 -13.23 27.67
N ASP A 97 23.61 -12.72 28.56
CA ASP A 97 23.22 -11.70 29.52
C ASP A 97 22.90 -10.38 28.83
N THR A 98 23.73 -9.96 27.86
CA THR A 98 23.47 -8.77 27.04
C THR A 98 22.22 -8.92 26.16
N ALA A 99 21.98 -10.10 25.60
CA ALA A 99 20.76 -10.42 24.86
C ALA A 99 19.52 -10.37 25.75
N TRP A 100 19.62 -10.89 26.97
CA TRP A 100 18.54 -10.89 27.94
C TRP A 100 18.19 -9.47 28.39
N LEU A 101 19.18 -8.65 28.78
CA LEU A 101 18.99 -7.25 29.14
C LEU A 101 18.39 -6.43 28.00
N CYS A 102 18.81 -6.67 26.76
CA CYS A 102 18.23 -6.03 25.58
C CYS A 102 16.75 -6.41 25.41
N ARG A 103 16.42 -7.71 25.49
CA ARG A 103 15.05 -8.22 25.35
C ARG A 103 14.13 -7.66 26.43
N ASP A 104 14.60 -7.64 27.66
CA ASP A 104 13.85 -7.15 28.80
C ASP A 104 13.65 -5.63 28.72
N GLY A 105 14.68 -4.86 28.34
CA GLY A 105 14.56 -3.42 28.08
C GLY A 105 13.51 -3.09 27.01
N ILE A 106 13.44 -3.90 25.94
CA ILE A 106 12.39 -3.78 24.91
C ILE A 106 11.01 -4.10 25.47
N ARG A 107 10.89 -5.14 26.30
CA ARG A 107 9.63 -5.51 26.96
C ARG A 107 9.12 -4.37 27.85
N ARG A 108 9.99 -3.80 28.69
CA ARG A 108 9.67 -2.67 29.57
C ARG A 108 9.28 -1.41 28.78
N ALA A 109 9.99 -1.10 27.70
CA ALA A 109 9.67 0.04 26.84
C ALA A 109 8.28 -0.09 26.17
N LYS A 110 7.95 -1.29 25.67
CA LYS A 110 6.62 -1.57 25.10
C LYS A 110 5.52 -1.46 26.15
N ALA A 111 5.72 -2.02 27.35
CA ALA A 111 4.76 -1.93 28.44
C ALA A 111 4.51 -0.48 28.84
N ARG A 112 5.56 0.33 28.98
CA ARG A 112 5.45 1.77 29.29
C ARG A 112 4.68 2.55 28.23
N LEU A 113 4.91 2.27 26.95
CA LEU A 113 4.15 2.89 25.87
C LEU A 113 2.65 2.56 25.99
N VAL A 114 2.31 1.30 26.23
CA VAL A 114 0.90 0.87 26.37
C VAL A 114 0.27 1.50 27.60
N LEU A 115 0.97 1.55 28.74
CA LEU A 115 0.50 2.20 29.97
C LEU A 115 0.22 3.69 29.73
N ASN A 116 1.14 4.41 29.09
CA ASN A 116 0.95 5.84 28.78
C ASN A 116 -0.25 6.05 27.86
N LEU A 117 -0.47 5.16 26.88
CA LEU A 117 -1.63 5.21 25.98
C LEU A 117 -2.95 4.90 26.68
N ALA A 118 -2.95 3.99 27.66
CA ALA A 118 -4.13 3.64 28.45
C ALA A 118 -4.49 4.73 29.47
N THR A 119 -3.48 5.40 30.03
CA THR A 119 -3.67 6.47 31.03
C THR A 119 -4.21 7.75 30.38
N ASP A 120 -3.88 8.03 29.12
CA ASP A 120 -4.40 9.17 28.35
C ASP A 120 -5.80 8.90 27.76
N ALA A 121 -6.67 8.21 28.53
CA ALA A 121 -8.01 7.77 28.12
C ALA A 121 -8.96 8.91 27.73
N LYS A 122 -8.66 10.15 28.13
CA LYS A 122 -9.38 11.35 27.65
C LYS A 122 -9.13 11.62 26.16
N LYS A 123 -8.01 11.16 25.59
CA LYS A 123 -7.60 11.36 24.19
C LYS A 123 -7.41 10.02 23.47
N ASN A 124 -8.52 9.34 23.19
CA ASN A 124 -8.57 8.01 22.56
C ASN A 124 -7.85 7.87 21.19
N LYS A 125 -7.53 8.98 20.51
CA LYS A 125 -6.88 8.98 19.17
C LYS A 125 -5.51 8.29 19.16
N GLY A 126 -4.73 8.41 20.24
CA GLY A 126 -3.40 7.78 20.34
C GLY A 126 -3.47 6.25 20.41
N PHE A 127 -4.42 5.74 21.21
CA PHE A 127 -4.65 4.31 21.42
C PHE A 127 -5.14 3.62 20.14
N TYR A 128 -6.18 4.14 19.48
CA TYR A 128 -6.67 3.58 18.21
C TYR A 128 -5.61 3.63 17.09
N ARG A 129 -4.73 4.64 17.09
CA ARG A 129 -3.57 4.69 16.17
C ARG A 129 -2.54 3.59 16.47
N TYR A 130 -2.30 3.27 17.73
CA TYR A 130 -1.42 2.16 18.11
C TYR A 130 -2.01 0.80 17.76
N VAL A 131 -3.30 0.58 18.06
CA VAL A 131 -4.02 -0.65 17.71
C VAL A 131 -4.07 -0.84 16.19
N SER A 132 -4.40 0.20 15.42
CA SER A 132 -4.40 0.12 13.95
C SER A 132 -3.01 -0.11 13.36
N GLN A 133 -1.93 0.37 13.98
CA GLN A 133 -0.56 0.00 13.57
C GLN A 133 -0.24 -1.47 13.83
N LYS A 134 -0.73 -2.03 14.95
CA LYS A 134 -0.54 -3.44 15.33
C LYS A 134 -1.40 -4.40 14.53
N ARG A 135 -2.62 -4.00 14.19
CA ARG A 135 -3.57 -4.74 13.35
C ARG A 135 -3.20 -4.75 11.88
N LYS A 136 -2.11 -4.10 11.45
CA LYS A 136 -1.60 -4.22 10.08
C LYS A 136 -1.01 -5.61 9.82
N VAL A 137 -1.85 -6.63 9.80
CA VAL A 137 -1.73 -7.62 8.74
C VAL A 137 -1.92 -6.82 7.46
N LYS A 138 -0.89 -6.82 6.62
CA LYS A 138 -1.01 -6.28 5.28
C LYS A 138 -1.87 -7.29 4.53
N GLU A 139 -3.18 -7.27 4.75
CA GLU A 139 -4.16 -7.76 3.75
C GLU A 139 -3.99 -6.82 2.56
N SER A 140 -2.88 -7.01 1.86
CA SER A 140 -2.80 -6.72 0.46
C SER A 140 -3.85 -7.63 -0.16
N VAL A 141 -4.65 -7.07 -1.06
CA VAL A 141 -5.33 -7.90 -2.04
C VAL A 141 -4.28 -8.88 -2.57
N PRO A 142 -4.51 -10.20 -2.47
CA PRO A 142 -3.60 -11.18 -3.04
C PRO A 142 -3.34 -10.83 -4.51
N PRO A 143 -2.13 -11.05 -5.03
CA PRO A 143 -1.89 -10.86 -6.44
C PRO A 143 -2.96 -11.61 -7.25
N LEU A 144 -3.55 -10.92 -8.22
CA LEU A 144 -4.60 -11.52 -9.05
C LEU A 144 -4.03 -12.76 -9.76
N THR A 145 -4.82 -13.82 -9.76
CA THR A 145 -4.52 -15.04 -10.52
C THR A 145 -5.45 -15.10 -11.72
N SER A 146 -4.90 -15.39 -12.90
CA SER A 146 -5.71 -15.64 -14.09
C SER A 146 -6.54 -16.93 -13.92
N LYS A 147 -7.50 -17.17 -14.82
CA LYS A 147 -8.28 -18.42 -14.88
C LYS A 147 -7.39 -19.68 -14.93
N THR A 148 -6.19 -19.56 -15.47
CA THR A 148 -5.17 -20.63 -15.57
C THR A 148 -4.36 -20.81 -14.29
N GLY A 149 -4.67 -20.08 -13.21
CA GLY A 149 -3.98 -20.15 -11.92
C GLY A 149 -2.59 -19.49 -11.89
N ARG A 150 -2.22 -18.75 -12.94
CA ARG A 150 -0.94 -18.02 -13.00
C ARG A 150 -1.06 -16.64 -12.35
N LEU A 151 -0.01 -16.21 -11.65
CA LEU A 151 0.09 -14.87 -11.07
C LEU A 151 0.16 -13.82 -12.19
N VAL A 152 -0.74 -12.85 -12.13
CA VAL A 152 -0.83 -11.78 -13.11
C VAL A 152 0.14 -10.66 -12.74
N THR A 153 1.05 -10.33 -13.65
CA THR A 153 2.12 -9.35 -13.36
C THR A 153 1.93 -8.04 -14.13
N MET A 154 1.45 -8.11 -15.37
CA MET A 154 1.22 -6.94 -16.23
C MET A 154 -0.11 -6.25 -15.89
N ASP A 155 -0.16 -4.93 -16.07
CA ASP A 155 -1.35 -4.15 -15.71
C ASP A 155 -2.51 -4.36 -16.69
N GLU A 156 -2.24 -4.65 -17.95
CA GLU A 156 -3.23 -5.02 -18.97
C GLU A 156 -3.94 -6.34 -18.60
N GLU A 157 -3.18 -7.37 -18.29
CA GLU A 157 -3.72 -8.66 -17.85
C GLU A 157 -4.56 -8.53 -16.57
N LYS A 158 -4.21 -7.62 -15.65
CA LYS A 158 -5.01 -7.37 -14.44
C LYS A 158 -6.34 -6.73 -14.80
N ALA A 159 -6.35 -5.79 -15.73
CA ALA A 159 -7.57 -5.14 -16.20
C ALA A 159 -8.50 -6.14 -16.89
N GLU A 160 -7.94 -7.05 -17.70
CA GLU A 160 -8.71 -8.12 -18.34
C GLU A 160 -9.34 -9.07 -17.33
N VAL A 161 -8.57 -9.59 -16.38
CA VAL A 161 -9.09 -10.52 -15.35
C VAL A 161 -10.21 -9.88 -14.52
N LEU A 162 -10.05 -8.60 -14.16
CA LEU A 162 -11.10 -7.85 -13.44
C LEU A 162 -12.33 -7.59 -14.32
N ASN A 163 -12.14 -7.26 -15.60
CA ASN A 163 -13.21 -7.02 -16.55
C ASN A 163 -14.00 -8.30 -16.85
N GLU A 164 -13.33 -9.44 -16.99
CA GLU A 164 -13.98 -10.75 -17.14
C GLU A 164 -14.80 -11.13 -15.90
N PHE A 165 -14.24 -10.92 -14.70
CA PHE A 165 -14.96 -11.16 -13.46
C PHE A 165 -16.19 -10.26 -13.35
N PHE A 166 -16.03 -8.97 -13.65
CA PHE A 166 -17.12 -8.01 -13.66
C PHE A 166 -18.21 -8.43 -14.67
N ALA A 167 -17.83 -8.73 -15.91
CA ALA A 167 -18.76 -9.24 -16.92
C ALA A 167 -19.49 -10.48 -16.41
N SER A 168 -18.79 -11.46 -15.83
CA SER A 168 -19.42 -12.69 -15.30
C SER A 168 -20.46 -12.44 -14.21
N VAL A 169 -20.31 -11.39 -13.39
CA VAL A 169 -21.28 -11.05 -12.34
C VAL A 169 -22.53 -10.39 -12.92
N PHE A 170 -22.39 -9.63 -14.01
CA PHE A 170 -23.48 -8.85 -14.62
C PHE A 170 -24.11 -9.50 -15.86
N THR A 171 -23.43 -10.43 -16.51
CA THR A 171 -23.98 -11.31 -17.56
C THR A 171 -24.42 -12.63 -16.94
N GLY A 172 -25.43 -12.56 -16.08
CA GLY A 172 -26.20 -13.74 -15.71
C GLY A 172 -26.81 -14.37 -16.97
N SER A 173 -26.47 -15.63 -17.22
CA SER A 173 -26.97 -16.52 -18.28
C SER A 173 -28.12 -15.96 -19.13
N VAL A 174 -27.80 -15.30 -20.25
CA VAL A 174 -28.75 -15.08 -21.35
C VAL A 174 -28.85 -16.37 -22.18
N SER A 175 -29.25 -17.45 -21.52
CA SER A 175 -29.79 -18.66 -22.14
C SER A 175 -30.74 -19.25 -21.11
N SER A 176 -32.04 -19.01 -21.17
CA SER A 176 -32.89 -19.48 -22.25
C SER A 176 -34.27 -18.85 -22.05
N GLN A 177 -34.72 -17.94 -22.91
CA GLN A 177 -36.16 -17.69 -23.10
C GLN A 177 -36.41 -17.13 -24.51
N ASN A 178 -36.30 -18.01 -25.51
CA ASN A 178 -37.12 -17.91 -26.72
C ASN A 178 -38.04 -19.13 -26.73
N SER A 179 -39.22 -19.02 -26.13
CA SER A 179 -40.46 -19.54 -26.72
C SER A 179 -41.68 -19.33 -25.81
N ARG A 180 -42.71 -18.75 -26.43
CA ARG A 180 -44.16 -18.76 -26.11
C ARG A 180 -44.71 -17.72 -25.13
N VAL A 181 -45.18 -16.65 -25.76
CA VAL A 181 -46.37 -15.87 -25.43
C VAL A 181 -47.51 -16.76 -24.88
N ASN A 182 -48.03 -16.43 -23.69
CA ASN A 182 -49.48 -16.26 -23.46
C ASN A 182 -49.82 -15.63 -22.09
N ARG A 183 -50.40 -14.42 -22.19
CA ARG A 183 -51.38 -13.71 -21.32
C ARG A 183 -51.00 -13.33 -19.86
N PRO A 184 -51.34 -12.09 -19.42
CA PRO A 184 -51.18 -11.65 -18.03
C PRO A 184 -52.34 -12.11 -17.14
N GLN A 185 -52.05 -12.52 -15.91
CA GLN A 185 -53.04 -12.58 -14.82
C GLN A 185 -52.47 -11.94 -13.56
N ASP A 186 -53.30 -11.04 -13.03
CA ASP A 186 -53.22 -10.35 -11.75
C ASP A 186 -53.19 -11.28 -10.53
N GLY A 187 -52.66 -10.72 -9.44
CA GLY A 187 -52.81 -11.20 -8.07
C GLY A 187 -51.50 -11.74 -7.48
N ASP A 188 -51.12 -11.52 -6.23
CA ASP A 188 -51.69 -10.76 -5.12
C ASP A 188 -50.55 -10.60 -4.09
N TRP A 189 -50.49 -9.46 -3.43
CA TRP A 189 -49.53 -9.16 -2.37
C TRP A 189 -50.00 -9.84 -1.08
N ARG A 190 -49.35 -10.92 -0.61
CA ARG A 190 -48.97 -11.13 0.82
C ARG A 190 -48.55 -12.55 1.22
N SER A 191 -47.57 -12.56 2.14
CA SER A 191 -47.23 -13.59 3.13
C SER A 191 -46.42 -14.78 2.58
N LYS A 192 -45.29 -15.19 3.16
CA LYS A 192 -45.05 -15.55 4.57
C LYS A 192 -43.55 -15.56 4.92
N VAL A 193 -43.25 -14.95 6.09
CA VAL A 193 -42.35 -15.38 7.20
C VAL A 193 -40.89 -15.79 6.93
N PRO A 194 -39.89 -15.16 7.61
CA PRO A 194 -38.49 -15.61 7.61
C PRO A 194 -38.24 -16.76 8.62
N PRO A 195 -37.31 -17.69 8.35
CA PRO A 195 -37.04 -18.81 9.25
C PRO A 195 -36.26 -18.39 10.52
N PRO A 196 -36.47 -19.10 11.65
CA PRO A 196 -36.09 -18.63 12.98
C PRO A 196 -34.63 -18.92 13.36
N VAL A 197 -34.10 -17.99 14.15
CA VAL A 197 -32.87 -18.07 14.96
C VAL A 197 -32.92 -19.27 15.89
N ARG A 198 -31.81 -20.01 15.99
CA ARG A 198 -31.54 -20.94 17.09
C ARG A 198 -30.31 -20.46 17.84
N GLU A 199 -30.53 -19.94 19.04
CA GLU A 199 -29.51 -19.74 20.08
C GLU A 199 -29.41 -21.02 20.95
N ASP A 200 -28.17 -21.32 21.29
CA ASP A 200 -27.59 -22.09 22.40
C ASP A 200 -28.37 -23.17 23.15
N GLN A 201 -27.62 -24.22 23.53
CA GLN A 201 -27.49 -24.59 24.94
C GLN A 201 -26.25 -25.47 25.20
N VAL A 202 -25.48 -25.03 26.23
CA VAL A 202 -24.55 -25.71 27.15
C VAL A 202 -23.30 -26.40 26.59
#